data_AF-A0A081EVJ4-F1
#
_entry.id   AF-A0A081EVJ4-F1
#
_cell.length_a   1.000
_cell.length_b   1.000
_cell.length_c   1.000
_cell.angle_alpha   90.00
_cell.angle_beta   90.00
_cell.angle_gamma   90.00
#
_symmetry.space_group_name_H-M   'P 1'
#
loop_
_entity.id
_entity.type
_entity.pdbx_description
1 polymer ?
#
loop_
_entity_poly.entity_id
_entity_poly.type
_entity_poly.pdbx_seq_one_letter_code
_entity_poly.pdbx_strand_id
1 'polypeptide(L)'
;MSRTRTYRCLNCLEHTIDREFDTSHLSVTCPNCEAFERFVNEAVYRQFRAFEESPPPELDWERLDRTEKLVVAERIARSTKTIEDFAVVSGDEDGEGDEAESADDIAESPTPK
;
A
#
# COMPACT_ATOMS: atom_id res chain seq x y z
N MET A 1 8.27 23.14 -19.73
CA MET A 1 6.89 22.61 -19.63
C MET A 1 6.84 21.75 -18.39
N SER A 2 6.34 22.26 -17.26
CA SER A 2 6.01 21.41 -16.11
C SER A 2 4.89 20.46 -16.53
N ARG A 3 5.10 19.16 -16.40
CA ARG A 3 4.08 18.16 -16.72
C ARG A 3 3.20 17.99 -15.49
N THR A 4 1.99 18.51 -15.53
CA THR A 4 1.00 18.25 -14.48
C THR A 4 0.64 16.77 -14.45
N ARG A 5 0.49 16.23 -13.25
CA ARG A 5 0.07 14.86 -12.97
C ARG A 5 -1.21 14.89 -12.16
N THR A 6 -2.15 14.05 -12.58
CA THR A 6 -3.43 13.88 -11.92
C THR A 6 -3.32 12.77 -10.87
N TYR A 7 -3.95 12.98 -9.73
CA TYR A 7 -4.02 12.04 -8.62
C TYR A 7 -5.47 11.86 -8.19
N ARG A 8 -5.88 10.63 -7.88
CA ARG A 8 -7.26 10.26 -7.54
C ARG A 8 -7.38 9.80 -6.10
N CYS A 9 -8.39 10.28 -5.39
CA CYS A 9 -8.70 9.85 -4.04
C CYS A 9 -9.05 8.35 -4.01
N LEU A 10 -8.39 7.57 -3.15
CA LEU A 10 -8.65 6.13 -3.02
C LEU A 10 -9.90 5.77 -2.21
N ASN A 11 -10.49 6.73 -1.51
CA ASN A 11 -11.73 6.53 -0.76
C ASN A 11 -12.95 6.71 -1.66
N CYS A 12 -13.18 7.94 -2.16
CA CYS A 12 -14.38 8.22 -2.96
C CYS A 12 -14.26 7.85 -4.45
N LEU A 13 -13.04 7.69 -4.97
CA LEU A 13 -12.74 7.43 -6.39
C LEU A 13 -13.23 8.49 -7.39
N GLU A 14 -14.02 9.47 -6.94
CA GLU A 14 -14.66 10.49 -7.77
C GLU A 14 -13.76 11.71 -7.99
N HIS A 15 -13.08 12.18 -6.93
CA HIS A 15 -12.32 13.42 -6.98
C HIS A 15 -10.84 13.20 -7.35
N THR A 16 -10.32 14.12 -8.15
CA THR A 16 -8.92 14.18 -8.56
C THR A 16 -8.30 15.55 -8.33
N ILE A 17 -7.00 15.57 -8.07
CA ILE A 17 -6.20 16.81 -7.97
C ILE A 17 -5.02 16.76 -8.95
N ASP A 18 -4.64 17.90 -9.50
CA ASP A 18 -3.47 18.04 -10.36
C ASP A 18 -2.30 18.69 -9.62
N ARG A 19 -1.09 18.17 -9.83
CA ARG A 19 0.16 18.70 -9.25
C ARG A 19 1.30 18.68 -10.26
N GLU A 20 2.26 19.59 -10.11
CA GLU A 20 3.40 19.70 -11.03
C GLU A 20 4.54 18.72 -10.73
N PHE A 21 4.51 18.06 -9.58
CA PHE A 21 5.49 17.06 -9.19
C PHE A 21 4.94 15.64 -9.43
N ASP A 22 5.86 14.72 -9.69
CA ASP A 22 5.57 13.36 -10.13
C ASP A 22 5.97 12.34 -9.05
N THR A 23 5.04 12.07 -8.12
CA THR A 23 5.20 11.07 -7.05
C THR A 23 4.13 9.99 -7.17
N SER A 24 4.32 8.85 -6.49
CA SER A 24 3.40 7.71 -6.48
C SER A 24 2.03 8.06 -5.90
N HIS A 25 2.03 8.79 -4.78
CA HIS A 25 0.82 9.15 -4.04
C HIS A 25 1.03 10.40 -3.19
N LEU A 26 -0.07 10.99 -2.74
CA LEU A 26 -0.14 12.15 -1.86
C LEU A 26 -1.03 11.79 -0.67
N SER A 27 -0.72 12.25 0.53
CA SER A 27 -1.63 12.15 1.67
C SER A 27 -2.20 13.53 1.95
N VAL A 28 -3.48 13.73 1.59
CA VAL A 28 -4.17 15.02 1.73
C VAL A 28 -5.65 14.77 2.02
N THR A 29 -6.29 15.73 2.68
CA THR A 29 -7.76 15.71 2.84
C THR A 29 -8.44 15.86 1.49
N CYS A 30 -9.33 14.93 1.16
CA CYS A 30 -10.12 15.01 -0.06
C CYS A 30 -11.17 16.12 0.08
N PRO A 31 -11.24 17.11 -0.84
CA PRO A 31 -12.23 18.17 -0.76
C PRO A 31 -13.66 17.70 -1.10
N ASN A 32 -13.82 16.48 -1.61
CA ASN A 32 -15.13 15.91 -1.95
C ASN A 32 -15.75 15.07 -0.83
N CYS A 33 -14.97 14.11 -0.30
CA CYS A 33 -15.48 13.19 0.74
C CYS A 33 -14.94 13.52 2.14
N GLU A 34 -14.15 14.60 2.28
CA GLU A 34 -13.58 15.12 3.53
C GLU A 34 -12.68 14.15 4.31
N ALA A 35 -12.51 12.92 3.82
CA ALA A 35 -11.60 11.94 4.36
C ALA A 35 -10.13 12.35 4.14
N PHE A 36 -9.32 12.18 5.18
CA PHE A 36 -7.87 12.21 5.05
C PHE A 36 -7.39 10.88 4.46
N GLU A 37 -7.02 10.90 3.18
CA GLU A 37 -6.79 9.68 2.42
C GLU A 37 -5.60 9.85 1.45
N ARG A 38 -5.10 8.72 0.94
CA ARG A 38 -4.14 8.72 -0.15
C ARG A 38 -4.80 9.05 -1.48
N PHE A 39 -4.21 10.02 -2.17
CA PHE A 39 -4.44 10.33 -3.57
C PHE A 39 -3.36 9.65 -4.40
N VAL A 40 -3.73 8.60 -5.14
CA VAL A 40 -2.79 7.84 -5.95
C VAL A 40 -2.65 8.47 -7.34
N ASN A 41 -1.48 8.40 -7.95
CA ASN A 41 -1.29 8.86 -9.32
C ASN A 41 -2.25 8.14 -10.30
N GLU A 42 -2.85 8.89 -11.22
CA GLU A 42 -3.89 8.38 -12.13
C GLU A 42 -3.40 7.22 -13.01
N ALA A 43 -2.14 7.21 -13.44
CA ALA A 43 -1.60 6.09 -14.23
C ALA A 43 -1.56 4.79 -13.40
N VAL A 44 -1.20 4.90 -12.13
CA VAL A 44 -1.17 3.77 -11.19
C VAL A 44 -2.58 3.28 -10.91
N TYR A 45 -3.53 4.19 -10.70
CA TYR A 45 -4.93 3.84 -10.49
C TYR A 45 -5.52 3.08 -11.69
N ARG A 46 -5.27 3.56 -12.91
CA ARG A 46 -5.74 2.89 -14.13
C ARG A 46 -5.16 1.49 -14.28
N GLN A 47 -3.87 1.33 -14.00
CA GLN A 47 -3.23 0.02 -14.05
C GLN A 47 -3.82 -0.94 -13.00
N PHE A 48 -4.00 -0.45 -11.78
CA PHE A 48 -4.65 -1.20 -10.70
C PHE A 48 -6.06 -1.66 -11.13
N ARG A 49 -6.87 -0.75 -11.68
CA ARG A 49 -8.22 -1.08 -12.18
C ARG A 49 -8.20 -2.10 -13.31
N ALA A 50 -7.28 -1.98 -14.26
CA ALA A 50 -7.14 -2.94 -15.35
C ALA A 50 -6.84 -4.35 -14.83
N PHE A 51 -5.99 -4.48 -13.80
CA PHE A 51 -5.71 -5.78 -13.18
C PHE A 51 -6.84 -6.28 -12.28
N GLU A 52 -7.58 -5.40 -11.61
CA GLU A 52 -8.79 -5.80 -10.88
C GLU A 52 -9.88 -6.33 -11.82
N GLU A 53 -9.99 -5.78 -13.02
CA GLU A 53 -10.96 -6.21 -14.03
C GLU A 53 -10.50 -7.46 -14.79
N SER A 54 -9.19 -7.59 -15.00
CA SER A 54 -8.56 -8.72 -15.69
C SER A 54 -7.22 -9.04 -15.03
N PRO A 55 -7.23 -9.89 -13.98
CA PRO A 55 -6.01 -10.28 -13.28
C PRO A 55 -4.98 -10.91 -14.23
N PRO A 56 -3.70 -10.51 -14.12
CA PRO A 56 -2.64 -11.12 -14.91
C PRO A 56 -2.43 -12.59 -14.51
N PRO A 57 -2.35 -13.55 -15.46
CA PRO A 57 -2.26 -14.97 -15.14
C PRO A 57 -0.91 -15.39 -14.53
N GLU A 58 0.15 -14.63 -14.77
CA GLU A 58 1.51 -14.90 -14.26
C GLU A 58 1.71 -14.48 -12.79
N LEU A 59 0.75 -13.74 -12.22
CA LEU A 59 0.81 -13.22 -10.86
C LEU A 59 -0.46 -13.60 -10.11
N ASP A 60 -0.31 -14.15 -8.90
CA ASP A 60 -1.44 -14.49 -8.05
C ASP A 60 -2.06 -13.22 -7.41
N TRP A 61 -2.76 -12.46 -8.24
CA TRP A 61 -3.33 -11.15 -7.90
C TRP A 61 -4.34 -11.25 -6.77
N GLU A 62 -5.09 -12.36 -6.65
CA GLU A 62 -6.12 -12.50 -5.62
C GLU A 62 -5.54 -12.72 -4.22
N ARG A 63 -4.31 -13.22 -4.11
CA ARG A 63 -3.60 -13.33 -2.82
C ARG A 63 -3.07 -12.02 -2.28
N LEU A 64 -2.90 -11.02 -3.14
CA LEU A 64 -2.35 -9.72 -2.76
C LEU A 64 -3.40 -8.87 -2.06
N ASP A 65 -3.01 -8.23 -0.95
CA ASP A 65 -3.83 -7.21 -0.33
C ASP A 65 -3.90 -5.93 -1.20
N ARG A 66 -4.84 -5.04 -0.88
CA ARG A 66 -5.07 -3.82 -1.66
C ARG A 66 -3.82 -2.94 -1.78
N THR A 67 -3.01 -2.86 -0.72
CA THR A 67 -1.76 -2.09 -0.70
C THR A 67 -0.71 -2.74 -1.60
N GLU A 68 -0.54 -4.06 -1.50
CA GLU A 68 0.39 -4.81 -2.35
C GLU A 68 0.04 -4.68 -3.83
N LYS A 69 -1.23 -4.83 -4.17
CA LYS A 69 -1.76 -4.59 -5.53
C LYS A 69 -1.42 -3.20 -6.05
N LEU A 70 -1.57 -2.16 -5.22
CA LEU A 70 -1.22 -0.79 -5.59
C LEU A 70 0.30 -0.61 -5.81
N VAL A 71 1.14 -1.30 -5.03
CA VAL A 71 2.60 -1.28 -5.22
C VAL A 71 3.00 -1.95 -6.53
N VAL A 72 2.40 -3.09 -6.87
CA VAL A 72 2.64 -3.77 -8.17
C VAL A 72 2.21 -2.85 -9.32
N ALA A 73 1.01 -2.28 -9.25
CA ALA A 73 0.50 -1.35 -10.25
C ALA A 73 1.40 -0.11 -10.41
N GLU A 74 1.94 0.43 -9.30
CA GLU A 74 2.86 1.57 -9.33
C GLU A 74 4.13 1.22 -10.10
N ARG A 75 4.75 0.10 -9.75
CA ARG A 75 6.00 -0.37 -10.33
C ARG A 75 5.85 -0.65 -11.82
N ILE A 76 4.73 -1.22 -12.26
CA ILE A 76 4.46 -1.47 -13.69
C ILE A 76 4.14 -0.17 -14.44
N ALA A 77 3.26 0.68 -13.89
CA ALA A 77 2.82 1.89 -14.60
C ALA A 77 3.91 2.97 -14.73
N ARG A 78 4.93 2.94 -13.86
CA ARG A 78 5.87 4.07 -13.70
C ARG A 78 7.35 3.70 -13.66
N SER A 79 7.67 2.40 -13.69
CA SER A 79 9.06 1.94 -13.82
C SER A 79 9.21 1.12 -15.10
N THR A 80 10.41 0.60 -15.36
CA THR A 80 10.66 -0.36 -16.44
C THR A 80 10.36 -1.81 -16.01
N LYS A 81 9.59 -1.99 -14.92
CA LYS A 81 9.25 -3.33 -14.40
C LYS A 81 8.08 -3.92 -15.16
N THR A 82 8.12 -5.22 -15.34
CA THR A 82 7.11 -6.06 -15.96
C THR A 82 6.47 -6.97 -14.92
N ILE A 83 5.39 -7.67 -15.28
CA ILE A 83 4.73 -8.63 -14.38
C ILE A 83 5.71 -9.74 -13.95
N GLU A 84 6.64 -10.12 -14.83
CA GLU A 84 7.65 -11.15 -14.59
C GLU A 84 8.66 -10.76 -13.48
N ASP A 85 8.78 -9.46 -13.16
CA ASP A 85 9.64 -8.96 -12.10
C ASP A 85 9.07 -9.17 -10.68
N PHE A 86 7.85 -9.70 -10.55
CA PHE A 86 7.20 -9.96 -9.27
C PHE A 86 7.11 -11.46 -9.01
N ALA A 87 7.96 -11.95 -8.11
CA ALA A 87 7.87 -13.31 -7.59
C ALA A 87 6.94 -13.34 -6.36
N VAL A 88 5.92 -14.18 -6.40
CA VAL A 88 5.08 -14.46 -5.21
C VAL A 88 5.87 -15.38 -4.28
N VAL A 89 6.34 -14.85 -3.15
CA VAL A 89 6.86 -15.68 -2.06
C VAL A 89 5.64 -16.36 -1.43
N SER A 90 5.51 -17.67 -1.62
CA SER A 90 4.49 -18.44 -0.90
C SER A 90 4.85 -18.40 0.58
N GLY A 91 4.04 -17.73 1.38
CA GLY A 91 4.18 -17.71 2.84
C GLY A 91 3.96 -19.10 3.43
N ASP A 92 5.00 -19.90 3.43
CA ASP A 92 5.19 -21.09 4.26
C ASP A 92 6.47 -20.86 5.08
N GLU A 93 6.51 -19.82 5.91
CA GLU A 93 7.47 -19.67 7.01
C GLU A 93 6.80 -18.99 8.21
N ASP A 94 5.83 -19.70 8.79
CA ASP A 94 5.60 -19.67 10.25
C ASP A 94 6.87 -20.17 10.94
N GLY A 95 7.80 -19.25 11.21
CA GLY A 95 8.98 -19.48 12.06
C GLY A 95 8.70 -18.98 13.46
N GLU A 96 7.93 -19.76 14.23
CA GLU A 96 7.80 -19.66 15.67
C GLU A 96 9.20 -19.74 16.32
N GLY A 97 9.65 -18.64 16.93
CA GLY A 97 10.84 -18.57 17.75
C GLY A 97 10.45 -18.30 19.20
N ASP A 98 9.87 -19.32 19.84
CA ASP A 98 9.70 -19.38 21.29
C ASP A 98 11.05 -19.78 21.92
N GLU A 99 11.67 -18.87 22.66
CA GLU A 99 12.43 -19.23 23.87
C GLU A 99 12.17 -18.15 24.93
N ALA A 100 11.27 -18.49 25.85
CA ALA A 100 11.11 -17.81 27.12
C ALA A 100 12.29 -18.12 28.05
N GLU A 101 12.88 -17.09 28.66
CA GLU A 101 13.43 -17.23 30.01
C GLU A 101 13.18 -15.98 30.86
N SER A 102 12.39 -16.23 31.90
CA SER A 102 11.95 -15.31 32.93
C SER A 102 13.10 -14.91 33.87
N ALA A 103 13.09 -13.66 34.32
CA ALA A 103 13.57 -13.30 35.65
C ALA A 103 12.55 -12.36 36.30
N ASP A 104 11.69 -12.96 37.12
CA ASP A 104 10.99 -12.32 38.22
C ASP A 104 11.97 -11.46 39.05
N ASP A 105 11.71 -10.16 39.17
CA ASP A 105 12.09 -9.41 40.37
C ASP A 105 10.83 -8.69 40.88
N ILE A 106 10.20 -9.34 41.85
CA ILE A 106 9.04 -8.86 42.59
C ILE A 106 9.55 -7.73 43.50
N ALA A 107 9.40 -6.48 43.07
CA ALA A 107 9.58 -5.33 43.94
C ALA A 107 8.44 -5.27 44.97
N GLU A 108 8.67 -5.91 46.11
CA GLU A 108 7.81 -5.79 47.30
C GLU A 108 7.80 -4.31 47.74
N SER A 109 6.65 -3.64 47.58
CA SER A 109 6.40 -2.31 48.13
C SER A 109 5.67 -2.46 49.47
N PRO A 110 6.26 -2.08 50.62
CA PRO A 110 5.48 -1.95 51.85
C PRO A 110 4.69 -0.62 51.86
N THR A 111 3.37 -0.78 51.94
CA THR A 111 2.31 0.23 52.11
C THR A 111 2.58 1.21 53.27
N PRO A 112 2.15 2.49 53.15
CA PRO A 112 2.35 3.50 54.19
C PRO A 112 1.48 3.27 55.43
N LYS A 113 1.93 3.75 56.59
CA LYS A 113 1.14 3.91 57.82
C LYS A 113 1.18 5.36 58.28
#